data_AF-A0A453SEW5-F1
#
_entry.id   AF-A0A453SEW5-F1
#
_cell.length_a   1.000
_cell.length_b   1.000
_cell.length_c   1.000
_cell.angle_alpha   90.00
_cell.angle_beta   90.00
_cell.angle_gamma   90.00
#
_symmetry.space_group_name_H-M   'P 1'
#
loop_
_entity.id
_entity.type
_entity.pdbx_description
1 polymer ?
#
loop_
_entity_poly.entity_id
_entity_poly.type
_entity_poly.pdbx_seq_one_letter_code
_entity_poly.pdbx_strand_id
1 'polypeptide(L)'
;MAGAASSVAPVLVICLLSLALFLHRCRSCEAVERERTLAMIKPDGLSGNYKEKIKEAILGSGFDIIEEAVVHLDAERASLFYAEHADRSFFNSLVKYMTRVVQFVLWFWKALMPFHAGEI
;
A
#
# COMPACT_ATOMS: atom_id res chain seq x y z
N MET A 1 -31.29 37.15 55.13
CA MET A 1 -31.29 37.03 53.65
C MET A 1 -30.08 36.17 53.28
N ALA A 2 -30.28 34.86 53.14
CA ALA A 2 -29.20 33.90 52.88
C ALA A 2 -29.07 33.70 51.37
N GLY A 3 -27.96 34.17 50.79
CA GLY A 3 -27.64 33.99 49.37
C GLY A 3 -27.16 32.58 49.10
N ALA A 4 -27.91 31.83 48.30
CA ALA A 4 -27.50 30.53 47.79
C ALA A 4 -26.32 30.70 46.83
N ALA A 5 -25.10 30.43 47.29
CA ALA A 5 -23.94 30.23 46.43
C ALA A 5 -24.15 28.92 45.67
N SER A 6 -24.71 29.03 44.46
CA SER A 6 -25.00 27.92 43.58
C SER A 6 -23.74 27.14 43.22
N SER A 7 -23.78 25.84 43.50
CA SER A 7 -22.80 24.81 43.19
C SER A 7 -22.60 24.62 41.67
N VAL A 8 -21.92 25.57 41.00
CA VAL A 8 -21.57 25.46 39.57
C VAL A 8 -20.14 24.96 39.33
N ALA A 9 -19.27 25.08 40.34
CA ALA A 9 -17.87 24.66 40.26
C ALA A 9 -17.66 23.14 39.99
N PRO A 10 -18.36 22.20 40.64
CA PRO A 10 -18.09 20.78 40.42
C PRO A 10 -18.59 20.29 39.04
N VAL A 11 -19.67 20.89 38.52
CA VAL A 11 -20.23 20.53 37.20
C VAL A 11 -19.27 20.95 36.09
N LEU A 12 -18.64 22.12 36.20
CA LEU A 12 -17.66 22.60 35.23
C LEU A 12 -16.40 21.72 35.20
N VAL A 13 -15.92 21.31 36.38
CA VAL A 13 -14.74 20.42 36.51
C VAL A 13 -15.02 19.03 35.95
N ILE A 14 -16.19 18.46 36.24
CA ILE A 14 -16.61 17.16 35.67
C ILE A 14 -16.73 17.27 34.15
N CYS A 15 -17.29 18.37 33.63
CA CYS A 15 -17.42 18.61 32.19
C CYS A 15 -16.04 18.73 31.51
N LEU A 16 -15.10 19.47 32.11
CA LEU A 16 -13.74 19.62 31.61
C LEU A 16 -12.94 18.31 31.67
N LEU A 17 -13.08 17.51 32.73
CA LEU A 17 -12.47 16.18 32.82
C LEU A 17 -13.09 15.21 31.82
N SER A 18 -14.41 15.27 31.61
CA SER A 18 -15.11 14.44 30.62
C SER A 18 -14.69 14.81 29.19
N LEU A 19 -14.58 16.11 28.88
CA LEU A 19 -14.08 16.61 27.61
C LEU A 19 -12.60 16.27 27.41
N ALA A 20 -11.78 16.40 28.45
CA ALA A 20 -10.38 16.01 28.41
C ALA A 20 -10.21 14.50 28.20
N LEU A 21 -11.04 13.66 28.83
CA LEU A 21 -11.07 12.21 28.59
C LEU A 21 -11.60 11.86 27.19
N PHE A 22 -12.58 12.61 26.67
CA PHE A 22 -13.09 12.46 25.30
C PHE A 22 -12.01 12.81 24.26
N LEU A 23 -11.25 13.89 24.52
CA LEU A 23 -10.12 14.31 23.69
C LEU A 23 -8.91 13.37 23.85
N HIS A 24 -8.65 12.80 25.04
CA HIS A 24 -7.57 11.83 25.25
C HIS A 24 -7.85 10.47 24.62
N ARG A 25 -9.12 10.04 24.56
CA ARG A 25 -9.51 8.76 23.93
C ARG A 25 -9.38 8.79 22.40
N CYS A 26 -9.19 9.96 21.79
CA CYS A 26 -9.10 10.12 20.34
C CYS A 26 -7.66 10.27 19.81
N ARG A 27 -6.66 9.72 20.52
CA ARG A 27 -5.31 9.50 20.00
C ARG A 27 -5.00 8.01 19.99
N SER A 28 -5.44 7.33 18.94
CA SER A 28 -4.65 6.36 18.17
C SER A 28 -5.57 5.59 17.24
N CYS A 29 -6.03 6.25 16.18
CA CYS A 29 -6.14 5.58 14.90
C CYS A 29 -4.80 5.84 14.22
N GLU A 30 -3.81 5.00 14.51
CA GLU A 30 -2.54 5.04 13.79
C GLU A 30 -2.90 4.69 12.35
N ALA A 31 -2.90 5.70 11.47
CA ALA A 31 -3.13 5.48 10.05
C ALA A 31 -1.94 4.63 9.56
N VAL A 32 -2.15 3.32 9.46
CA VAL A 32 -1.19 2.41 8.85
C VAL A 32 -0.95 2.94 7.44
N GLU A 33 0.24 3.46 7.20
CA GLU A 33 0.68 3.89 5.88
C GLU A 33 0.80 2.60 5.04
N ARG A 34 -0.03 2.51 4.00
CA ARG A 34 -0.12 1.30 3.17
C ARG A 34 0.51 1.62 1.82
N GLU A 35 1.71 1.11 1.60
CA GLU A 35 2.35 1.15 0.30
C GLU A 35 1.70 0.14 -0.65
N ARG A 36 1.39 0.60 -1.86
CA ARG A 36 0.88 -0.24 -2.95
C ARG A 36 1.93 -0.33 -4.03
N THR A 37 2.24 -1.55 -4.45
CA THR A 37 3.24 -1.83 -5.48
C THR A 37 2.60 -2.58 -6.63
N LEU A 38 2.95 -2.16 -7.84
CA LEU A 38 2.64 -2.86 -9.06
C LEU A 38 3.81 -3.77 -9.44
N ALA A 39 3.57 -5.06 -9.62
CA ALA A 39 4.53 -5.97 -10.23
C ALA A 39 3.96 -6.59 -11.49
N MET A 40 4.85 -6.88 -12.42
CA MET A 40 4.52 -7.50 -13.70
C MET A 40 5.45 -8.69 -13.91
N ILE A 41 4.87 -9.87 -14.09
CA ILE A 41 5.59 -11.08 -14.46
C ILE A 41 5.91 -10.99 -15.94
N LYS A 42 7.21 -10.98 -16.26
CA LYS A 42 7.73 -10.94 -17.62
C LYS A 42 7.33 -12.21 -18.42
N PRO A 43 7.33 -12.13 -19.77
CA PRO A 43 7.04 -13.24 -20.69
C PRO A 43 7.65 -14.60 -20.32
N ASP A 44 8.93 -14.62 -19.97
CA ASP A 44 9.71 -15.79 -19.59
C ASP A 44 9.22 -16.45 -18.30
N GLY A 45 8.81 -15.66 -17.30
CA GLY A 45 8.26 -16.16 -16.05
C GLY A 45 6.94 -16.92 -16.23
N LEU A 46 6.19 -16.62 -17.30
CA LEU A 46 4.93 -17.28 -17.61
C LEU A 46 5.13 -18.59 -18.37
N SER A 47 6.07 -18.63 -19.33
CA SER A 47 6.35 -19.86 -20.08
C SER A 47 6.91 -21.00 -19.22
N GLY A 48 7.55 -20.69 -18.09
CA GLY A 48 8.16 -21.68 -17.20
C GLY A 48 7.29 -22.18 -16.05
N ASN A 49 5.99 -21.87 -16.02
CA ASN A 49 5.09 -22.17 -14.89
C ASN A 49 5.59 -21.62 -13.53
N TYR A 50 6.36 -20.51 -13.54
CA TYR A 50 6.88 -19.90 -12.31
C TYR A 50 5.87 -18.98 -11.61
N LYS A 51 4.72 -18.72 -12.23
CA LYS A 51 3.69 -17.79 -11.73
C LYS A 51 3.31 -18.10 -10.27
N GLU A 52 2.96 -19.35 -9.96
CA GLU A 52 2.60 -19.77 -8.60
C GLU A 52 3.76 -19.57 -7.61
N LYS A 53 5.00 -19.95 -7.97
CA LYS A 53 6.18 -19.75 -7.12
C LYS A 53 6.47 -18.28 -6.85
N ILE A 54 6.26 -17.41 -7.84
CA ILE A 54 6.43 -15.95 -7.69
C ILE A 54 5.37 -15.40 -6.71
N LYS A 55 4.12 -15.84 -6.83
CA LYS A 55 3.05 -15.46 -5.91
C LYS A 55 3.36 -15.91 -4.48
N GLU A 56 3.79 -17.16 -4.32
CA GLU A 56 4.21 -17.69 -3.02
C GLU A 56 5.36 -16.87 -2.41
N ALA A 57 6.35 -16.47 -3.22
CA ALA A 57 7.44 -15.63 -2.75
C ALA A 57 6.98 -14.24 -2.30
N ILE A 58 6.03 -13.63 -3.02
CA ILE A 58 5.43 -12.33 -2.66
C ILE A 58 4.67 -12.45 -1.33
N LEU A 59 3.81 -13.46 -1.20
CA LEU A 59 3.04 -13.72 0.02
C LEU A 59 3.97 -14.05 1.20
N GLY A 60 4.99 -14.88 0.98
CA GLY A 60 5.99 -15.24 1.98
C GLY A 60 6.85 -14.06 2.46
N SER A 61 6.92 -12.97 1.68
CA SER A 61 7.62 -11.74 2.05
C SER A 61 6.76 -10.77 2.89
N GLY A 62 5.53 -11.19 3.24
CA GLY A 62 4.58 -10.41 4.02
C GLY A 62 3.85 -9.33 3.23
N PHE A 63 3.73 -9.50 1.91
CA PHE A 63 2.83 -8.71 1.08
C PHE A 63 1.50 -9.45 0.90
N ASP A 64 0.40 -8.73 0.82
CA ASP A 64 -0.85 -9.31 0.34
C ASP A 64 -1.10 -8.91 -1.12
N ILE A 65 -1.54 -9.87 -1.93
CA ILE A 65 -1.96 -9.64 -3.31
C ILE A 65 -3.43 -9.20 -3.29
N ILE A 66 -3.70 -7.99 -3.76
CA ILE A 66 -5.03 -7.37 -3.74
C ILE A 66 -5.78 -7.68 -5.04
N GLU A 67 -5.07 -7.61 -6.16
CA GLU A 67 -5.65 -7.74 -7.50
C GLU A 67 -4.65 -8.40 -8.45
N GLU A 68 -5.19 -9.17 -9.40
CA GLU A 68 -4.42 -9.85 -10.43
C GLU A 68 -5.10 -9.63 -11.78
N ALA A 69 -4.34 -9.28 -12.80
CA ALA A 69 -4.86 -9.12 -14.16
C ALA A 69 -3.94 -9.75 -15.20
N VAL A 70 -4.53 -10.38 -16.21
CA VAL A 70 -3.83 -10.80 -17.42
C VAL A 70 -3.96 -9.69 -18.44
N VAL A 71 -2.85 -9.09 -18.85
CA VAL A 71 -2.82 -7.95 -19.77
C VAL A 71 -1.97 -8.30 -20.98
N HIS A 72 -2.47 -8.02 -22.17
CA HIS A 72 -1.65 -8.03 -23.38
C HIS A 72 -1.20 -6.60 -23.66
N LEU A 73 0.10 -6.31 -23.55
CA LEU A 73 0.63 -5.01 -23.93
C LEU A 73 0.80 -4.95 -25.44
N ASP A 74 0.20 -3.94 -26.07
CA ASP A 74 0.57 -3.52 -27.41
C ASP A 74 1.92 -2.78 -27.40
N ALA A 75 2.50 -2.56 -28.58
CA ALA A 75 3.80 -1.93 -28.72
C ALA A 75 3.84 -0.48 -28.24
N GLU A 76 2.71 0.23 -28.30
CA GLU A 76 2.59 1.62 -27.86
C GLU A 76 2.59 1.71 -26.33
N ARG A 77 1.78 0.91 -25.65
CA ARG A 77 1.76 0.81 -24.19
C ARG A 77 3.08 0.32 -23.63
N ALA A 78 3.69 -0.68 -24.28
CA ALA A 78 5.00 -1.17 -23.87
C ALA A 78 6.11 -0.11 -24.06
N SER A 79 6.08 0.66 -25.15
CA SER A 79 7.07 1.72 -25.36
C SER A 79 6.90 2.88 -24.37
N LEU A 80 5.67 3.23 -24.02
CA LEU A 80 5.36 4.20 -22.97
C LEU A 80 5.83 3.73 -21.59
N PHE A 81 5.59 2.46 -21.24
CA PHE A 81 6.01 1.89 -19.95
C PHE A 81 7.54 1.87 -19.81
N TYR A 82 8.26 1.63 -20.90
CA TYR A 82 9.73 1.62 -20.92
C TYR A 82 10.34 2.92 -21.47
N ALA A 83 9.60 4.03 -21.47
CA ALA A 83 10.05 5.29 -22.08
C ALA A 83 11.39 5.80 -21.51
N GLU A 84 11.68 5.49 -20.23
CA GLU A 84 12.98 5.79 -19.59
C GLU A 84 14.18 5.07 -20.23
N HIS A 85 13.93 4.05 -21.04
CA HIS A 85 14.95 3.31 -21.79
C HIS A 85 14.93 3.63 -23.30
N ALA A 86 14.18 4.64 -23.75
CA ALA A 86 14.03 4.97 -25.17
C ALA A 86 15.36 5.34 -25.86
N ASP A 87 16.33 5.86 -25.10
CA ASP A 87 17.67 6.22 -25.57
C ASP A 87 18.62 5.01 -25.70
N ARG A 88 18.21 3.83 -25.21
CA ARG A 88 19.04 2.63 -25.20
C ARG A 88 18.94 1.88 -26.52
N SER A 89 20.07 1.38 -26.99
CA SER A 89 20.16 0.57 -28.23
C SER A 89 19.29 -0.69 -28.22
N PHE A 90 18.97 -1.23 -27.04
CA PHE A 90 18.12 -2.42 -26.88
C PHE A 90 16.62 -2.11 -26.78
N PHE A 91 16.19 -0.85 -26.79
CA PHE A 91 14.80 -0.45 -26.54
C PHE A 91 13.79 -1.17 -27.46
N ASN A 92 14.02 -1.14 -28.77
CA ASN A 92 13.14 -1.79 -29.73
C ASN A 92 13.06 -3.30 -29.53
N SER A 93 14.16 -3.94 -29.12
CA SER A 93 14.19 -5.37 -28.80
C SER A 93 13.42 -5.66 -27.51
N LEU A 94 13.52 -4.79 -26.51
CA LEU A 94 12.76 -4.88 -25.26
C LEU A 94 11.26 -4.74 -25.50
N VAL A 95 10.82 -3.73 -26.24
CA VAL A 95 9.40 -3.54 -26.58
C VAL A 95 8.87 -4.78 -27.31
N LYS A 96 9.57 -5.24 -28.36
CA LYS A 96 9.22 -6.47 -29.08
C LYS A 96 9.23 -7.72 -28.22
N TYR A 97 10.05 -7.77 -27.18
CA TYR A 97 10.08 -8.89 -26.25
C TYR A 97 8.83 -8.89 -25.36
N MET A 98 8.46 -7.72 -24.85
CA MET A 98 7.31 -7.55 -23.95
C MET A 98 5.97 -7.80 -24.66
N THR A 99 5.82 -7.42 -25.94
CA THR A 99 4.58 -7.60 -26.70
C THR A 99 4.32 -9.01 -27.22
N ARG A 100 5.24 -9.97 -27.04
CA ARG A 100 5.12 -11.32 -27.62
C ARG A 100 4.03 -12.17 -26.98
N VAL A 101 3.80 -11.98 -25.69
CA VAL A 101 2.88 -12.79 -24.90
C VAL A 101 2.09 -11.93 -23.94
N VAL A 102 0.96 -12.48 -23.51
CA VAL A 102 0.20 -11.93 -22.38
C VAL A 102 1.09 -11.87 -21.14
N GLN A 103 0.96 -10.81 -20.37
CA GLN A 103 1.69 -10.57 -19.12
C GLN A 103 0.74 -10.70 -17.94
N PHE A 104 1.28 -11.09 -16.79
CA PHE A 104 0.52 -11.19 -15.55
C PHE A 104 0.91 -10.03 -14.64
N VAL A 105 -0.06 -9.20 -14.30
CA VAL A 105 0.12 -8.02 -13.47
C VAL A 105 -0.47 -8.31 -12.10
N LEU A 106 0.31 -8.01 -11.07
CA LEU A 106 -0.01 -8.20 -9.66
C LEU A 106 0.02 -6.85 -8.96
N TRP A 107 -1.07 -6.49 -8.29
CA TRP A 107 -1.07 -5.40 -7.32
C TRP A 107 -0.97 -6.01 -5.94
N PHE A 108 0.04 -5.61 -5.18
CA PHE A 108 0.22 -6.04 -3.81
C PHE A 108 0.50 -4.87 -2.88
N TRP A 109 0.28 -5.09 -1.59
CA TRP A 109 0.58 -4.10 -0.56
C TRP A 109 1.40 -4.68 0.57
N LYS A 110 2.03 -3.81 1.35
CA LYS A 110 2.55 -4.16 2.66
C LYS A 110 2.01 -3.15 3.65
N ALA A 111 1.49 -3.64 4.77
CA ALA A 111 1.33 -2.77 5.92
C ALA A 111 2.74 -2.40 6.39
N LEU A 112 3.15 -1.15 6.21
CA LEU A 112 4.24 -0.62 7.01
C LEU A 112 3.72 -0.62 8.43
N MET A 113 4.11 -1.64 9.20
CA MET A 113 4.09 -1.49 10.65
C MET A 113 4.86 -0.20 10.94
N PRO A 114 4.31 0.74 11.70
CA PRO A 114 5.10 1.83 12.22
C PRO A 114 6.20 1.17 13.04
N PHE A 115 7.44 1.31 12.56
CA PHE A 115 8.63 0.83 13.24
C PHE A 115 8.61 1.47 14.63
N HIS A 116 8.10 0.75 15.62
CA HIS A 116 8.28 1.10 17.01
C HIS A 116 9.77 0.90 17.26
N ALA A 117 10.51 2.00 17.23
CA ALA A 117 11.85 2.07 17.76
C ALA A 117 11.76 1.84 19.27
N GLY A 118 11.82 0.58 19.69
CA GLY A 118 11.81 0.18 21.09
C GLY A 118 11.40 -1.27 21.23
N GLU A 119 12.28 -2.06 21.86
CA GLU A 119 12.22 -3.52 22.07
C GLU A 119 12.71 -4.32 20.83
N ILE A 120 13.88 -4.98 20.80
CA ILE A 120 14.90 -5.37 21.79
C ILE A 120 16.22 -5.57 21.02
#